data_AF-A0A6G6KB51-F1
#
_entry.id   AF-A0A6G6KB51-F1
#
_cell.length_a   1.000
_cell.length_b   1.000
_cell.length_c   1.000
_cell.angle_alpha   90.00
_cell.angle_beta   90.00
_cell.angle_gamma   90.00
#
_symmetry.space_group_name_H-M   'P 1'
#
loop_
_entity.id
_entity.type
_entity.pdbx_description
1 polymer ?
#
loop_
_entity_poly.entity_id
_entity_poly.type
_entity_poly.pdbx_seq_one_letter_code
_entity_poly.pdbx_strand_id
1 'polypeptide(L)'
;MPEVQVKKGEPVDRALKRLKTKLESEGILDEVRRLRAFETPKEKLRRKARAAAKRGKIRFRFTMNRPNAGEKAVAAEAPAPAAQA
;
A
#
# COMPACT_ATOMS: atom_id res chain seq x y z
N MET A 1 -16.53 15.75 -3.47
CA MET A 1 -17.01 14.59 -4.27
C MET A 1 -16.17 14.52 -5.52
N PRO A 2 -15.72 13.32 -5.92
CA PRO A 2 -14.86 13.18 -7.09
C PRO A 2 -15.65 13.44 -8.37
N GLU A 3 -15.12 14.32 -9.20
CA GLU A 3 -15.64 14.63 -10.53
C GLU A 3 -14.64 14.18 -11.61
N VAL A 4 -15.17 13.80 -12.77
CA VAL A 4 -14.37 13.46 -13.97
C VAL A 4 -15.00 14.15 -15.17
N GLN A 5 -14.27 15.09 -15.76
CA GLN A 5 -14.66 15.69 -17.03
C GLN A 5 -14.30 14.73 -18.18
N VAL A 6 -15.29 14.43 -19.03
CA VAL A 6 -15.14 13.53 -20.18
C VAL A 6 -14.92 14.38 -21.43
N LYS A 7 -13.86 14.07 -22.20
CA LYS A 7 -13.57 14.77 -23.47
C LYS A 7 -14.31 14.08 -24.62
N LYS A 8 -14.74 14.84 -25.64
CA LYS A 8 -15.36 14.29 -26.86
C LYS A 8 -14.35 13.36 -27.57
N GLY A 9 -14.72 12.09 -27.74
CA GLY A 9 -13.86 11.05 -28.34
C GLY A 9 -13.26 10.05 -27.35
N GLU A 10 -13.44 10.23 -26.03
CA GLU A 10 -13.07 9.19 -25.07
C GLU A 10 -14.16 8.11 -24.98
N PRO A 11 -13.80 6.82 -24.94
CA PRO A 11 -14.77 5.78 -24.66
C PRO A 11 -15.27 5.93 -23.22
N VAL A 12 -16.59 5.84 -23.04
CA VAL A 12 -17.28 6.02 -21.76
C VAL A 12 -16.68 5.12 -20.67
N ASP A 13 -16.28 3.90 -21.02
CA ASP A 13 -15.64 2.95 -20.12
C ASP A 13 -14.35 3.46 -19.48
N ARG A 14 -13.56 4.26 -20.21
CA ARG A 14 -12.34 4.86 -19.64
C ARG A 14 -12.64 5.98 -18.65
N ALA A 15 -13.70 6.75 -18.90
CA ALA A 15 -14.16 7.76 -17.95
C ALA A 15 -14.66 7.11 -16.66
N LEU A 16 -15.45 6.03 -16.77
CA LEU A 16 -15.96 5.27 -15.62
C LEU A 16 -14.82 4.64 -14.80
N LYS A 17 -13.81 4.06 -15.46
CA LYS A 17 -12.62 3.53 -14.76
C LYS A 17 -11.89 4.62 -13.98
N ARG A 18 -11.69 5.80 -14.57
CA ARG A 18 -11.06 6.94 -13.88
C ARG A 18 -11.87 7.40 -12.67
N LEU A 19 -13.18 7.50 -12.81
CA LEU A 19 -14.06 7.87 -11.70
C LEU A 19 -13.97 6.85 -10.56
N LYS A 20 -14.01 5.56 -10.88
CA LYS A 20 -13.83 4.47 -9.91
C LYS A 20 -12.49 4.58 -9.19
N THR A 21 -11.39 4.78 -9.91
CA THR A 21 -10.06 4.93 -9.30
C THR A 21 -9.99 6.15 -8.38
N LYS A 22 -10.61 7.29 -8.74
CA LYS A 22 -10.70 8.46 -7.85
C LYS A 22 -11.49 8.15 -6.57
N LEU A 23 -12.65 7.50 -6.69
CA LEU A 23 -13.47 7.05 -5.55
C LEU A 23 -12.72 6.08 -4.62
N GLU A 24 -11.92 5.18 -5.18
CA GLU A 24 -11.08 4.25 -4.44
C GLU A 24 -9.88 4.94 -3.78
N SER A 25 -9.28 5.92 -4.45
CA SER A 25 -8.16 6.74 -3.91
C SER A 25 -8.60 7.61 -2.73
N GLU A 26 -9.76 8.27 -2.84
CA GLU A 26 -10.37 9.05 -1.76
C GLU A 26 -10.91 8.16 -0.63
N GLY A 27 -11.05 6.84 -0.85
CA GLY A 27 -11.50 5.89 0.16
C GLY A 27 -13.01 5.95 0.45
N ILE A 28 -13.79 6.68 -0.35
CA ILE A 28 -15.24 6.88 -0.14
C ILE A 28 -15.99 5.56 -0.10
N LEU A 29 -15.62 4.60 -0.96
CA LEU A 29 -16.26 3.28 -0.99
C LEU A 29 -16.01 2.47 0.30
N ASP A 30 -14.84 2.65 0.92
CA ASP A 30 -14.52 2.00 2.20
C ASP A 30 -15.20 2.72 3.37
N GLU A 31 -15.35 4.04 3.30
CA GLU A 31 -16.11 4.87 4.24
C GLU A 31 -17.59 4.44 4.29
N VAL A 32 -18.23 4.32 3.11
CA VAL A 32 -19.63 3.89 3.01
C VAL A 32 -19.82 2.50 3.59
N ARG A 33 -18.93 1.55 3.27
CA ARG A 33 -18.98 0.19 3.86
C ARG A 33 -18.84 0.21 5.38
N ARG A 34 -17.97 1.07 5.90
CA ARG A 34 -17.73 1.22 7.34
C ARG A 34 -18.95 1.80 8.07
N LEU A 35 -19.66 2.75 7.45
CA LEU A 35 -20.79 3.45 8.06
C LEU A 35 -22.12 2.67 7.96
N ARG A 36 -22.17 1.55 7.23
CA ARG A 36 -23.38 0.71 7.12
C ARG A 36 -23.85 0.13 8.45
N ALA A 37 -22.94 -0.07 9.41
CA ALA A 37 -23.27 -0.58 10.73
C ALA A 37 -22.47 0.17 11.79
N PHE A 38 -23.01 0.24 13.00
CA PHE A 38 -22.30 0.81 14.13
C PHE A 38 -21.09 -0.06 14.50
N GLU A 39 -19.92 0.56 14.59
CA GLU A 39 -18.68 -0.08 15.03
C GLU A 39 -18.42 0.32 16.49
N THR A 40 -18.23 -0.66 17.38
CA THR A 40 -17.88 -0.38 18.78
C THR A 40 -16.47 0.22 18.90
N PRO A 41 -16.12 0.91 19.99
CA PRO A 41 -14.79 1.50 20.18
C PRO A 41 -13.65 0.48 20.04
N LYS A 42 -13.85 -0.74 20.56
CA LYS A 42 -12.89 -1.85 20.47
C LYS A 42 -12.68 -2.31 19.02
N GLU A 43 -13.75 -2.40 18.24
CA GLU A 43 -13.68 -2.78 16.84
C GLU A 43 -12.96 -1.71 16.01
N LYS A 44 -13.23 -0.42 16.27
CA LYS A 44 -12.51 0.71 15.65
C LYS A 44 -11.00 0.58 15.85
N LEU A 45 -10.55 0.25 17.07
CA LEU A 45 -9.13 0.06 17.39
C LEU A 45 -8.54 -1.13 16.62
N ARG A 46 -9.23 -2.29 16.62
CA ARG A 46 -8.79 -3.48 15.87
C ARG A 46 -8.69 -3.22 14.38
N ARG A 47 -9.65 -2.50 13.80
CA ARG A 47 -9.66 -2.14 12.38
C ARG A 47 -8.50 -1.21 12.01
N LYS A 48 -8.24 -0.18 12.81
CA LYS A 48 -7.10 0.73 12.61
C LYS A 48 -5.76 -0.02 12.62
N ALA A 49 -5.56 -0.91 13.59
CA ALA A 49 -4.36 -1.74 13.67
C ALA A 49 -4.20 -2.66 12.44
N ARG A 50 -5.27 -3.33 12.00
CA ARG A 50 -5.27 -4.18 10.79
C ARG A 50 -4.97 -3.39 9.52
N ALA A 51 -5.57 -2.21 9.36
CA ALA A 51 -5.35 -1.35 8.20
C ALA A 51 -3.91 -0.83 8.13
N ALA A 52 -3.34 -0.40 9.25
CA ALA A 52 -1.95 0.03 9.35
C ALA A 52 -0.97 -1.10 9.00
N ALA A 53 -1.18 -2.30 9.56
CA ALA A 53 -0.37 -3.48 9.25
C ALA A 53 -0.44 -3.86 7.76
N LYS A 54 -1.63 -3.83 7.15
CA LYS A 54 -1.81 -4.12 5.72
C LYS A 54 -1.10 -3.07 4.84
N ARG A 55 -1.24 -1.78 5.15
CA ARG A 55 -0.55 -0.69 4.43
C ARG A 55 0.98 -0.82 4.54
N GLY A 56 1.49 -1.12 5.74
CA GLY A 56 2.92 -1.38 5.95
C GLY A 56 3.44 -2.54 5.10
N LYS A 57 2.74 -3.68 5.10
CA LYS A 57 3.12 -4.85 4.28
C LYS A 57 3.13 -4.54 2.79
N ILE A 58 2.16 -3.78 2.27
CA ILE A 58 2.07 -3.47 0.84
C ILE A 58 3.15 -2.48 0.40
N ARG A 59 3.41 -1.41 1.18
CA ARG A 59 4.44 -0.40 0.86
C ARG A 59 5.84 -1.00 0.70
N PHE A 60 6.13 -2.00 1.53
CA PHE A 60 7.45 -2.61 1.63
C PHE A 60 7.57 -3.96 0.93
N ARG A 61 6.51 -4.40 0.25
CA ARG A 61 6.47 -5.71 -0.42
C ARG A 61 7.49 -5.83 -1.55
N PHE A 62 7.79 -4.73 -2.24
CA PHE A 62 8.65 -4.72 -3.42
C PHE A 62 9.90 -3.85 -3.26
N THR A 63 10.02 -3.09 -2.15
CA THR A 63 11.12 -2.15 -1.91
C THR A 63 12.11 -2.63 -0.85
N MET A 64 11.83 -3.76 -0.17
CA MET A 64 12.83 -4.44 0.64
C MET A 64 13.43 -5.58 -0.17
N ASN A 65 14.57 -5.32 -0.83
CA ASN A 65 15.55 -6.37 -1.03
C ASN A 65 16.12 -6.71 0.36
N ARG A 66 15.41 -7.54 1.14
CA ARG A 66 16.06 -8.17 2.30
C ARG A 66 17.09 -9.12 1.70
N PRO A 67 18.40 -8.94 1.92
CA PRO A 67 19.31 -10.04 1.65
C PRO A 67 18.77 -11.25 2.41
N ASN A 68 18.65 -12.37 1.72
CA ASN A 68 18.22 -13.62 2.32
C ASN A 68 19.14 -13.87 3.53
N ALA A 69 18.65 -14.52 4.60
CA ALA A 69 19.49 -14.76 5.78
C ALA A 69 20.82 -15.47 5.44
N GLY A 70 20.89 -16.16 4.28
CA GLY A 70 22.13 -16.70 3.70
C GLY A 70 23.08 -15.68 3.06
N GLU A 71 22.62 -14.56 2.50
CA GLU A 71 23.47 -13.51 1.92
C GLU A 71 24.11 -12.62 3.00
N LYS A 72 23.49 -12.52 4.19
CA LYS A 72 24.08 -11.78 5.32
C LYS A 72 25.28 -12.50 5.97
N ALA A 73 25.34 -13.82 5.89
CA ALA A 73 26.47 -14.59 6.40
C ALA A 73 27.73 -14.38 5.53
N VAL A 74 27.58 -14.35 4.20
CA VAL A 74 28.69 -14.16 3.26
C VAL A 74 29.26 -12.74 3.31
N ALA A 75 28.42 -11.71 3.55
CA ALA A 75 28.90 -10.33 3.68
C ALA A 75 29.64 -10.05 5.01
N ALA A 76 29.45 -10.89 6.04
CA ALA A 76 30.19 -10.80 7.30
C ALA A 76 31.51 -11.61 7.28
N GLU A 77 31.71 -12.47 6.29
CA GLU A 77 32.89 -13.31 6.06
C GLU A 77 33.68 -12.81 4.83
N ALA A 78 33.86 -11.51 4.69
CA ALA A 78 34.88 -10.96 3.80
C ALA A 78 36.13 -10.66 4.65
N PRO A 79 37.26 -11.37 4.46
CA PRO A 79 38.49 -11.05 5.17
C PRO A 79 38.97 -9.66 4.74
N ALA A 80 39.24 -8.80 5.73
CA ALA A 80 39.83 -7.48 5.52
C ALA A 80 41.09 -7.59 4.65
N PRO A 81 41.22 -6.80 3.55
CA PRO A 81 42.43 -6.84 2.76
C PRO A 81 43.60 -6.28 3.60
N ALA A 82 44.68 -7.04 3.59
CA ALA A 82 45.92 -6.81 4.31
C ALA A 82 46.36 -5.34 4.34
N ALA A 83 46.66 -4.86 5.55
CA ALA A 83 47.44 -3.66 5.78
C ALA A 83 48.80 -3.81 5.07
N GLN A 84 49.08 -2.93 4.12
CA GLN A 84 50.39 -2.82 3.48
C GLN A 84 51.35 -2.08 4.41
N ALA A 85 52.57 -2.62 4.50
CA ALA A 85 53.69 -2.14 5.30
C ALA A 85 54.37 -0.90 4.70
#